data_AF-A0A2S6SY32-F1
#
_entry.id   AF-A0A2S6SY32-F1
#
_cell.length_a   1.000
_cell.length_b   1.000
_cell.length_c   1.000
_cell.angle_alpha   90.00
_cell.angle_beta   90.00
_cell.angle_gamma   90.00
#
_symmetry.space_group_name_H-M   'P 1'
#
loop_
_entity.id
_entity.type
_entity.pdbx_description
1 polymer ?
#
loop_
_entity_poly.entity_id
_entity_poly.type
_entity_poly.pdbx_seq_one_letter_code
_entity_poly.pdbx_strand_id
1 'polypeptide(L)'
;IAKPTNEEGETLYDRFLHVNVSPAAAVEFQHFQDKIIEKINSYFGYKAIKGIKIHQLLVKTNQQNIKKRNVNLIDAKEKKLAIKRSAPTLSNKELEESIVNLGLSITNEDK
;
A
#
# COMPACT_ATOMS: atom_id res chain seq x y z
N ILE A 1 -26.76 -4.84 -18.92
CA ILE A 1 -25.66 -4.74 -19.92
C ILE A 1 -24.62 -5.78 -19.54
N ALA A 2 -24.42 -6.81 -20.38
CA ALA A 2 -23.49 -7.91 -20.09
C ALA A 2 -22.05 -7.38 -20.00
N LYS A 3 -21.33 -7.74 -18.94
CA LYS A 3 -19.90 -7.42 -18.80
C LYS A 3 -19.11 -8.39 -19.66
N PRO A 4 -18.07 -7.93 -20.40
CA PRO A 4 -17.22 -8.84 -21.16
C PRO A 4 -16.57 -9.83 -20.20
N THR A 5 -16.43 -11.08 -20.62
CA THR A 5 -15.93 -12.19 -19.80
C THR A 5 -14.76 -12.82 -20.53
N ASN A 6 -13.64 -13.08 -19.83
CA ASN A 6 -12.50 -13.82 -20.39
C ASN A 6 -12.87 -15.30 -20.57
N GLU A 7 -12.02 -16.07 -21.27
CA GLU A 7 -12.18 -17.51 -21.56
C GLU A 7 -12.35 -18.37 -20.29
N GLU A 8 -11.94 -17.84 -19.14
CA GLU A 8 -12.02 -18.46 -17.81
C GLU A 8 -13.28 -18.05 -17.01
N GLY A 9 -14.22 -17.33 -17.62
CA GLY A 9 -15.49 -16.98 -16.97
C GLY A 9 -15.41 -15.81 -15.99
N GLU A 10 -14.26 -15.14 -15.86
CA GLU A 10 -14.12 -13.96 -15.03
C GLU A 10 -14.74 -12.73 -15.68
N THR A 11 -15.51 -11.94 -14.92
CA THR A 11 -15.96 -10.63 -15.39
C THR A 11 -14.76 -9.71 -15.63
N LEU A 12 -14.49 -9.41 -16.89
CA LEU A 12 -13.47 -8.47 -17.31
C LEU A 12 -13.97 -7.06 -16.96
N TYR A 13 -13.65 -6.61 -15.75
CA TYR A 13 -13.74 -5.20 -15.43
C TYR A 13 -12.77 -4.46 -16.33
N ASP A 14 -13.31 -3.65 -17.23
CA ASP A 14 -12.48 -2.81 -18.07
C ASP A 14 -11.57 -1.98 -17.14
N ARG A 15 -10.24 -2.12 -17.30
CA ARG A 15 -9.21 -1.73 -16.32
C ARG A 15 -9.08 -0.21 -16.18
N PHE A 16 -10.14 0.44 -15.69
CA PHE A 16 -10.21 1.87 -15.51
C PHE A 16 -9.93 2.23 -14.06
N LEU A 17 -9.06 3.22 -13.86
CA LEU A 17 -8.85 3.83 -12.56
C LEU A 17 -9.94 4.88 -12.31
N HIS A 18 -10.72 4.71 -11.25
CA HIS A 18 -11.73 5.69 -10.84
C HIS A 18 -11.11 6.66 -9.83
N VAL A 19 -11.15 7.97 -10.12
CA VAL A 19 -10.55 9.00 -9.28
C VAL A 19 -11.56 10.10 -8.98
N ASN A 20 -11.69 10.46 -7.71
CA ASN A 20 -12.46 11.62 -7.29
C ASN A 20 -11.53 12.84 -7.28
N VAL A 21 -11.91 13.89 -8.00
CA VAL A 21 -11.10 15.11 -8.14
C VAL A 21 -11.95 16.31 -7.75
N SER A 22 -11.34 17.26 -7.03
CA SER A 22 -11.98 18.55 -6.75
C SER A 22 -12.24 19.28 -8.08
N PRO A 23 -13.41 19.92 -8.28
CA PRO A 23 -13.72 20.60 -9.53
C PRO A 23 -12.63 21.60 -9.98
N ALA A 24 -11.99 22.29 -9.03
CA ALA A 24 -10.93 23.25 -9.31
C ALA A 24 -9.67 22.63 -9.94
N ALA A 25 -9.37 21.36 -9.62
CA ALA A 25 -8.19 20.64 -10.10
C ALA A 25 -8.51 19.66 -11.25
N ALA A 26 -9.78 19.51 -11.62
CA ALA A 26 -10.23 18.50 -12.59
C ALA A 26 -9.62 18.71 -13.98
N VAL A 27 -9.50 19.98 -14.40
CA VAL A 27 -8.96 20.35 -15.71
C VAL A 27 -7.48 19.98 -15.83
N GLU A 28 -6.69 20.29 -14.80
CA GLU A 28 -5.28 19.91 -14.75
C GLU A 28 -5.13 18.39 -14.72
N PHE A 29 -5.97 17.70 -13.94
CA PHE A 29 -5.95 16.24 -13.85
C PHE A 29 -6.24 15.57 -15.20
N GLN A 30 -7.19 16.12 -15.97
CA GLN A 30 -7.48 15.67 -17.34
C GLN A 30 -6.27 15.85 -18.26
N HIS A 31 -5.60 17.01 -18.19
CA HIS A 31 -4.42 17.28 -19.00
C HIS A 31 -3.28 16.28 -18.75
N PHE A 32 -3.11 15.84 -17.50
CA PHE A 32 -2.08 14.86 -17.13
C PHE A 32 -2.51 13.39 -17.25
N GLN A 33 -3.72 13.10 -17.73
CA GLN A 33 -4.27 11.75 -17.73
C GLN A 33 -3.36 10.73 -18.44
N ASP A 34 -2.87 11.05 -19.63
CA ASP A 34 -2.01 10.14 -20.40
C ASP A 34 -0.67 9.89 -19.69
N LYS A 35 -0.10 10.94 -19.09
CA LYS A 35 1.15 10.85 -18.31
C LYS A 35 0.97 9.99 -17.06
N ILE A 36 -0.17 10.10 -16.39
CA ILE A 36 -0.50 9.26 -15.22
C ILE A 36 -0.65 7.79 -15.67
N ILE A 37 -1.36 7.53 -16.77
CA ILE A 37 -1.51 6.18 -17.33
C ILE A 37 -0.15 5.57 -17.68
N GLU A 38 0.71 6.34 -18.36
CA GLU A 38 2.06 5.89 -18.71
C GLU A 38 2.87 5.57 -17.46
N LYS A 39 2.85 6.44 -16.44
CA LYS A 39 3.60 6.25 -15.20
C LYS A 39 3.16 4.98 -14.47
N ILE A 40 1.86 4.75 -14.38
CA ILE A 40 1.28 3.57 -13.73
C ILE A 40 1.68 2.31 -14.50
N ASN A 41 1.44 2.28 -15.82
CA ASN A 41 1.76 1.10 -16.62
C ASN A 41 3.28 0.82 -16.67
N SER A 42 4.11 1.86 -16.72
CA SER A 42 5.57 1.74 -16.66
C SER A 42 6.04 1.19 -15.31
N TYR A 43 5.43 1.64 -14.21
CA TYR A 43 5.76 1.13 -12.86
C TYR A 43 5.45 -0.36 -12.73
N PHE A 44 4.33 -0.82 -13.27
CA PHE A 44 3.93 -2.23 -13.20
C PHE A 44 4.60 -3.12 -14.26
N GLY A 45 5.18 -2.54 -15.32
CA GLY A 45 5.79 -3.30 -16.42
C GLY A 45 4.78 -3.95 -17.38
N TYR A 46 3.49 -3.61 -17.27
CA TYR A 46 2.43 -4.06 -18.18
C TYR A 46 1.30 -3.02 -18.24
N LYS A 47 0.33 -3.22 -19.14
CA LYS A 47 -0.86 -2.36 -19.28
C LYS A 47 -1.86 -2.59 -18.12
N ALA A 48 -1.48 -2.17 -16.92
CA ALA A 48 -2.25 -2.30 -15.69
C ALA A 48 -3.59 -1.54 -15.76
N ILE A 49 -3.59 -0.34 -16.35
CA ILE A 49 -4.80 0.44 -16.58
C ILE A 49 -4.95 0.82 -18.05
N LYS A 50 -6.19 0.78 -18.52
CA LYS A 50 -6.62 1.21 -19.85
C LYS A 50 -6.90 2.72 -19.89
N GLY A 51 -7.34 3.29 -18.78
CA GLY A 51 -7.67 4.71 -18.71
C GLY A 51 -8.11 5.15 -17.32
N ILE A 52 -8.52 6.42 -17.22
CA ILE A 52 -8.97 7.02 -15.97
C ILE A 52 -10.39 7.56 -16.14
N LYS A 53 -11.25 7.30 -15.15
CA LYS A 53 -12.59 7.89 -15.03
C LYS A 53 -12.59 8.90 -13.90
N ILE A 54 -12.75 10.17 -14.27
CA ILE A 54 -12.70 11.30 -13.34
C ILE A 54 -14.11 11.61 -12.87
N HIS A 55 -14.30 11.60 -11.55
CA HIS A 55 -15.53 12.00 -10.89
C HIS A 55 -15.29 13.33 -10.18
N GLN A 56 -15.94 14.39 -10.65
CA GLN A 56 -15.84 15.71 -10.03
C GLN A 56 -16.81 15.77 -8.86
N LEU A 57 -16.32 15.47 -7.66
CA LEU A 57 -17.10 15.63 -6.43
C LEU A 57 -16.53 16.80 -5.65
N LEU A 58 -17.40 17.60 -5.03
CA LEU A 58 -16.99 18.54 -4.00
C LEU A 58 -16.39 17.73 -2.85
N VAL A 59 -15.06 17.65 -2.81
CA VAL A 59 -14.35 16.91 -1.77
C VAL A 59 -14.55 17.67 -0.47
N LYS A 60 -15.48 17.20 0.38
CA LYS A 60 -15.47 17.57 1.78
C LYS A 60 -14.14 17.06 2.32
N THR A 61 -13.23 17.96 2.68
CA THR A 61 -11.97 17.61 3.32
C THR A 61 -12.29 17.09 4.72
N ASN A 62 -12.81 15.86 4.81
CA ASN A 62 -12.75 15.15 6.07
C ASN A 62 -11.28 14.80 6.22
N GLN A 63 -10.56 15.65 6.95
CA GLN A 63 -9.21 15.37 7.39
C GLN A 63 -9.33 14.06 8.17
N GLN A 64 -9.08 12.94 7.50
CA GLN A 64 -8.94 11.64 8.13
C GLN A 64 -7.88 11.87 9.19
N ASN A 65 -8.33 11.99 10.44
CA ASN A 65 -7.47 12.14 11.60
C ASN A 65 -6.77 10.78 11.69
N ILE A 66 -5.65 10.63 10.98
CA ILE A 66 -4.80 9.45 11.11
C ILE A 66 -4.36 9.50 12.58
N LYS A 67 -5.06 8.76 13.43
CA LYS A 67 -4.70 8.60 14.82
C LYS A 67 -3.29 8.03 14.79
N LYS A 68 -2.29 8.88 15.05
CA LYS A 68 -0.91 8.43 15.26
C LYS A 68 -1.01 7.37 16.36
N ARG A 69 -0.82 6.11 15.99
CA ARG A 69 -0.72 5.03 16.97
C ARG A 69 0.48 5.40 17.84
N ASN A 70 0.24 5.72 19.10
CA ASN A 70 1.30 6.07 20.04
C ASN A 70 2.03 4.76 20.35
N VAL A 71 3.02 4.42 19.52
CA VAL A 71 3.87 3.26 19.77
C VAL A 71 4.76 3.68 20.93
N ASN A 72 4.51 3.12 22.11
CA ASN A 72 5.30 3.42 23.29
C ASN A 72 6.71 2.83 23.05
N LEU A 73 7.68 3.68 22.66
CA LEU A 73 9.03 3.25 22.23
C LEU A 73 9.75 2.40 23.29
N ILE A 74 9.35 2.54 24.56
CA ILE A 74 9.90 1.80 25.70
C ILE A 74 9.56 0.29 25.57
N ASP A 75 8.31 -0.05 25.24
CA ASP A 75 7.84 -1.44 25.09
C ASP A 75 8.56 -2.16 23.92
N ALA A 76 8.80 -1.44 22.82
CA ALA A 76 9.51 -1.99 21.66
C ALA A 76 10.98 -2.32 21.96
N LYS A 77 11.65 -1.48 22.78
CA LYS A 77 13.05 -1.69 23.15
C LYS A 77 13.21 -2.85 24.12
N GLU A 78 12.31 -2.97 25.11
CA GLU A 78 12.31 -4.07 26.07
C GLU A 78 12.04 -5.42 25.39
N LYS A 79 11.06 -5.47 24.47
CA LYS A 79 10.77 -6.69 23.69
C LYS A 79 11.96 -7.15 22.85
N LYS A 80 12.62 -6.22 22.14
CA LYS A 80 13.84 -6.54 21.38
C LYS A 80 14.95 -7.09 22.29
N LEU A 81 15.11 -6.53 23.49
CA LEU A 81 16.10 -6.99 24.46
C LEU A 81 15.77 -8.38 25.02
N ALA A 82 14.49 -8.65 25.30
CA ALA A 82 14.04 -9.97 25.75
C ALA A 82 14.30 -11.05 24.70
N ILE A 83 13.94 -10.79 23.44
CA ILE A 83 14.17 -11.71 22.31
C ILE A 83 15.66 -11.93 22.07
N LYS A 84 16.48 -10.87 22.18
CA LYS A 84 17.93 -10.98 22.05
C LYS A 84 18.57 -11.82 23.17
N ARG A 85 18.04 -11.74 24.39
CA ARG A 85 18.50 -12.56 25.53
C ARG A 85 18.12 -14.03 25.40
N SER A 86 17.00 -14.34 24.74
CA SER A 86 16.58 -15.72 24.45
C SER A 86 17.24 -16.31 23.21
N ALA A 87 17.86 -15.49 22.36
CA ALA A 87 18.56 -15.96 21.18
C ALA A 87 19.90 -16.62 21.55
N PRO A 88 20.29 -17.72 20.90
CA PRO A 88 21.60 -18.33 21.12
C PRO A 88 22.72 -17.36 20.74
N THR A 89 23.84 -17.40 21.46
CA THR A 89 25.03 -16.60 21.11
C THR A 89 25.65 -17.14 19.83
N LEU A 90 25.47 -16.42 18.73
CA LEU A 90 25.93 -16.82 17.41
C LEU A 90 27.16 -15.99 17.02
N SER A 91 28.15 -16.63 16.40
CA SER A 91 29.36 -15.94 15.93
C SER A 91 29.10 -15.05 14.71
N ASN A 92 28.02 -15.29 13.95
CA ASN A 92 27.65 -14.51 12.78
C ASN A 92 26.58 -13.47 13.16
N LYS A 93 26.98 -12.20 13.09
CA LYS A 93 26.17 -11.03 13.46
C LYS A 93 24.95 -10.82 12.55
N GLU A 94 25.06 -11.13 11.26
CA GLU A 94 23.97 -10.99 10.29
C GLU A 94 22.87 -12.04 10.53
N LEU A 95 23.29 -13.26 10.89
CA LEU A 95 22.37 -14.33 11.25
C LEU A 95 21.65 -14.05 12.57
N GLU A 96 22.39 -13.55 13.58
CA GLU A 96 21.82 -13.13 14.86
C GLU A 96 20.74 -12.05 14.66
N GLU A 97 21.02 -11.05 13.82
CA GLU A 97 20.08 -9.98 13.51
C GLU A 97 18.83 -10.50 12.78
N SER A 98 19.00 -11.43 11.84
CA SER A 98 17.89 -12.05 11.11
C SER A 98 16.95 -12.83 12.04
N ILE A 99 17.49 -13.55 13.02
CA ILE A 99 16.71 -14.32 14.02
C ILE A 99 15.97 -13.39 14.98
N VAL A 100 16.61 -12.30 15.44
CA VAL A 100 15.96 -11.32 16.31
C VAL A 100 14.81 -10.61 15.58
N ASN A 101 15.00 -10.26 14.30
CA ASN A 101 13.95 -9.64 13.48
C ASN A 101 12.77 -10.59 13.25
N LEU A 102 13.04 -11.88 13.02
CA LEU A 102 11.99 -12.89 12.89
C LEU A 102 11.17 -13.02 14.18
N GLY A 103 11.83 -13.10 15.35
CA GLY A 103 11.13 -13.15 16.64
C GLY A 103 10.27 -11.92 16.92
N LEU A 104 10.74 -10.73 16.53
CA LEU A 104 9.96 -9.49 16.62
C LEU A 104 8.73 -9.52 15.71
N SER A 105 8.84 -10.04 14.48
CA SER A 105 7.70 -10.14 13.56
C SER A 105 6.61 -11.05 14.11
N ILE A 106 6.96 -12.26 14.57
CA ILE A 106 5.99 -13.24 15.10
C ILE A 106 5.23 -12.66 16.31
N THR A 107 5.94 -12.09 17.29
CA THR A 107 5.32 -11.51 18.50
C THR A 107 4.43 -10.28 18.24
N ASN A 108 4.53 -9.64 17.08
CA ASN A 108 3.68 -8.52 16.70
C ASN A 108 2.43 -8.95 15.90
N GLU A 109 2.40 -10.17 15.34
CA GLU A 109 1.24 -10.69 14.61
C GLU A 109 0.16 -11.29 15.53
N ASP A 110 0.52 -11.76 16.72
CA ASP A 110 -0.41 -12.31 17.73
C ASP A 110 -1.26 -11.24 18.46
N LYS A 111 -1.34 -10.00 17.96
CA LYS A 111 -2.02 -8.87 18.62
C LYS A 111 -2.97 -8.10 17.72
#